data_AF-A0A7Y8G6H8-F1
#
_entry.id   AF-A0A7Y8G6H8-F1
#
_cell.length_a   1.000
_cell.length_b   1.000
_cell.length_c   1.000
_cell.angle_alpha   90.00
_cell.angle_beta   90.00
_cell.angle_gamma   90.00
#
_symmetry.space_group_name_H-M   'P 1'
#
loop_
_entity.id
_entity.type
_entity.pdbx_description
1 polymer ?
#
loop_
_entity_poly.entity_id
_entity_poly.type
_entity_poly.pdbx_seq_one_letter_code
_entity_poly.pdbx_strand_id
1 'polypeptide(L)'
;MALWNIQNISTLPGADNIVTGSNEANRIVMQGRQDIVDANAGDDHLLILEGSARVNGGPGADYYEISERIRDVVIVEDGQQASLILLNWAFSRIQRWWIIGGELRVASVLGEDGELPGPSVTVQNVYTSREGKRHLENKQFSFLTSDGYRLIPLLLDELEATGDHPVSVEVIVPKGPILSPAVLGPGQSISLAAGEFDYFFSRGFGESVIDASAGVDTSRCTLYADYDSQELSGVYTHYHVATQGQSNFDYLYYTAVEIRFVFVGGRVLTLNNYAAQPPGRWTSVGGALQASALKPRLAYVVVMRDGVSYRLLPPVQSYISDHASPGHKRRDGSASLVLRNGRYPFFKPRRAKSINLTTEPQRVIVKEPPHTETYQLLGQGGVYELELRSWATLELSTPSAGASKYGASTWDIHCAGLVEDVDLDNIVVDNEQIKIGSVSVQVLSHDDPDAPLENIRIYSRQGVRYDVRLDIGKVFIASVAARAGRSVEDVLKLLRHGRQRSSVSMSHVNVVGLSLRDGTYGTVYYDWVSDRWVLETEKTRQISSDQLMISS
;
A
#
# COMPACT_ATOMS: atom_id res chain seq x y z
N MET A 1 36.66 -21.56 21.28
CA MET A 1 35.42 -22.25 20.90
C MET A 1 35.57 -23.71 21.28
N ALA A 2 34.96 -24.11 22.39
CA ALA A 2 34.87 -25.52 22.78
C ALA A 2 33.52 -26.04 22.29
N LEU A 3 33.51 -27.15 21.55
CA LEU A 3 32.30 -27.89 21.21
C LEU A 3 31.87 -28.62 22.49
N TRP A 4 30.76 -28.19 23.09
CA TRP A 4 30.12 -28.90 24.20
C TRP A 4 29.29 -30.07 23.65
N ASN A 5 29.10 -31.08 24.48
CA ASN A 5 28.68 -32.44 24.15
C ASN A 5 27.17 -32.51 23.86
N ILE A 6 26.71 -31.99 22.71
CA ILE A 6 25.28 -31.96 22.36
C ILE A 6 24.75 -33.39 22.15
N GLN A 7 23.82 -33.83 23.00
CA GLN A 7 23.10 -35.09 22.80
C GLN A 7 22.06 -34.92 21.69
N ASN A 8 22.13 -35.76 20.65
CA ASN A 8 21.19 -35.74 19.53
C ASN A 8 20.19 -36.89 19.67
N ILE A 9 18.91 -36.57 19.82
CA ILE A 9 17.81 -37.55 19.92
C ILE A 9 16.82 -37.30 18.78
N SER A 10 16.32 -38.37 18.17
CA SER A 10 15.24 -38.30 17.18
C SER A 10 14.19 -39.35 17.51
N THR A 11 12.93 -38.94 17.59
CA THR A 11 11.82 -39.85 17.85
C THR A 11 11.41 -40.62 16.59
N LEU A 12 10.74 -41.77 16.77
CA LEU A 12 10.30 -42.61 15.65
C LEU A 12 9.03 -42.01 15.00
N PRO A 13 9.02 -41.75 13.68
CA PRO A 13 7.85 -41.23 12.99
C PRO A 13 6.59 -42.07 13.18
N GLY A 14 5.47 -41.41 13.46
CA GLY A 14 4.15 -42.04 13.62
C GLY A 14 3.95 -42.87 14.89
N ALA A 15 4.98 -43.03 15.74
CA ALA A 15 4.86 -43.67 17.05
C ALA A 15 4.55 -42.64 18.15
N ASP A 16 4.11 -43.11 19.31
CA ASP A 16 4.05 -42.28 20.50
C ASP A 16 5.36 -42.47 21.28
N ASN A 17 6.11 -41.40 21.53
CA ASN A 17 7.44 -41.48 22.13
C ASN A 17 7.51 -40.71 23.44
N ILE A 18 8.33 -41.21 24.37
CA ILE A 18 8.69 -40.51 25.60
C ILE A 18 10.21 -40.35 25.59
N VAL A 19 10.68 -39.10 25.72
CA VAL A 19 12.11 -38.76 25.70
C VAL A 19 12.45 -37.99 26.97
N THR A 20 13.57 -38.37 27.59
CA THR A 20 14.17 -37.63 28.69
C THR A 20 15.58 -37.22 28.27
N GLY A 21 15.84 -35.92 28.32
CA GLY A 21 17.11 -35.29 28.02
C GLY A 21 18.11 -35.39 29.17
N SER A 22 19.21 -34.65 29.08
CA SER A 22 20.25 -34.55 30.09
C SER A 22 20.32 -33.14 30.67
N ASN A 23 21.16 -32.92 31.69
CA ASN A 23 21.38 -31.57 32.25
C ASN A 23 22.42 -30.74 31.45
N GLU A 24 22.66 -31.12 30.18
CA GLU A 24 23.50 -30.38 29.23
C GLU A 24 22.66 -30.01 28.02
N ALA A 25 23.10 -29.04 27.21
CA ALA A 25 22.39 -28.67 25.98
C ALA A 25 22.08 -29.87 25.07
N ASN A 26 20.80 -30.09 24.79
CA ASN A 26 20.27 -31.18 23.99
C ASN A 26 19.79 -30.68 22.63
N ARG A 27 19.76 -31.60 21.66
CA ARG A 27 19.06 -31.41 20.40
C ARG A 27 18.10 -32.57 20.17
N ILE A 28 16.80 -32.30 20.30
CA ILE A 28 15.76 -33.33 20.24
C ILE A 28 14.84 -33.04 19.05
N VAL A 29 14.70 -34.02 18.15
CA VAL A 29 13.85 -33.96 16.97
C VAL A 29 12.62 -34.85 17.18
N MET A 30 11.45 -34.24 17.14
CA MET A 30 10.15 -34.87 17.38
C MET A 30 9.40 -35.05 16.07
N GLN A 31 9.16 -36.30 15.68
CA GLN A 31 8.48 -36.73 14.45
C GLN A 31 7.34 -37.71 14.74
N GLY A 32 7.12 -38.07 16.01
CA GLY A 32 6.10 -39.04 16.39
C GLY A 32 4.68 -38.54 16.16
N ARG A 33 3.71 -39.43 16.37
CA ARG A 33 2.30 -39.09 16.41
C ARG A 33 1.96 -38.30 17.67
N GLN A 34 2.50 -38.72 18.82
CA GLN A 34 2.40 -38.03 20.11
C GLN A 34 3.72 -38.15 20.87
N ASP A 35 4.49 -37.06 20.91
CA ASP A 35 5.77 -37.04 21.61
C ASP A 35 5.63 -36.33 22.97
N ILE A 36 6.19 -36.92 24.02
CA ILE A 36 6.32 -36.32 25.35
C ILE A 36 7.82 -36.20 25.64
N VAL A 37 8.29 -34.99 25.81
CA VAL A 37 9.72 -34.69 25.99
C VAL A 37 9.92 -33.91 27.28
N ASP A 38 10.89 -34.34 28.07
CA ASP A 38 11.44 -33.60 29.20
C ASP A 38 12.92 -33.38 28.91
N ALA A 39 13.30 -32.18 28.48
CA ALA A 39 14.66 -31.88 28.02
C ALA A 39 15.65 -31.72 29.18
N ASN A 40 15.14 -31.47 30.40
CA ASN A 40 15.85 -31.20 31.64
C ASN A 40 16.47 -29.80 31.70
N ALA A 41 17.79 -29.65 31.69
CA ALA A 41 18.43 -28.36 31.92
C ALA A 41 19.54 -28.14 30.90
N GLY A 42 19.79 -26.88 30.56
CA GLY A 42 20.70 -26.51 29.48
C GLY A 42 19.96 -25.74 28.40
N ASP A 43 20.71 -25.17 27.46
CA ASP A 43 20.10 -24.43 26.34
C ASP A 43 19.69 -25.43 25.25
N ASP A 44 18.43 -25.88 25.28
CA ASP A 44 17.96 -26.99 24.47
C ASP A 44 17.39 -26.56 23.11
N HIS A 45 17.64 -27.39 22.09
CA HIS A 45 17.15 -27.19 20.73
C HIS A 45 16.10 -28.26 20.39
N LEU A 46 14.84 -27.85 20.38
CA LEU A 46 13.66 -28.72 20.36
C LEU A 46 12.91 -28.55 19.03
N LEU A 47 13.11 -29.48 18.09
CA LEU A 47 12.54 -29.42 16.74
C LEU A 47 11.28 -30.29 16.66
N ILE A 48 10.11 -29.67 16.51
CA ILE A 48 8.78 -30.29 16.56
C ILE A 48 8.20 -30.31 15.14
N LEU A 49 8.28 -31.47 14.47
CA LEU A 49 8.09 -31.57 13.03
C LEU A 49 6.71 -32.11 12.61
N GLU A 50 6.17 -33.09 13.32
CA GLU A 50 4.91 -33.78 12.96
C GLU A 50 4.10 -34.22 14.19
N GLY A 51 2.81 -34.51 13.99
CA GLY A 51 1.93 -35.06 15.02
C GLY A 51 1.47 -34.05 16.08
N SER A 52 1.70 -34.37 17.35
CA SER A 52 1.45 -33.50 18.50
C SER A 52 2.55 -33.71 19.52
N ALA A 53 2.89 -32.69 20.28
CA ALA A 53 3.97 -32.78 21.25
C ALA A 53 3.65 -32.05 22.56
N ARG A 54 4.08 -32.62 23.68
CA ARG A 54 4.21 -31.93 24.96
C ARG A 54 5.68 -31.89 25.34
N VAL A 55 6.23 -30.70 25.46
CA VAL A 55 7.66 -30.49 25.65
C VAL A 55 7.87 -29.64 26.89
N ASN A 56 8.66 -30.15 27.83
CA ASN A 56 9.21 -29.38 28.93
C ASN A 56 10.66 -29.06 28.59
N GLY A 57 10.96 -27.78 28.37
CA GLY A 57 12.35 -27.33 28.15
C GLY A 57 13.15 -27.39 29.45
N GLY A 58 12.52 -26.97 30.55
CA GLY A 58 13.15 -26.89 31.86
C GLY A 58 14.05 -25.66 31.97
N PRO A 59 15.03 -25.62 32.89
CA PRO A 59 15.86 -24.44 33.08
C PRO A 59 16.90 -24.24 31.97
N GLY A 60 16.77 -23.15 31.20
CA GLY A 60 17.73 -22.79 30.15
C GLY A 60 17.17 -21.75 29.18
N ALA A 61 18.01 -21.27 28.26
CA ALA A 61 17.56 -20.42 27.16
C ALA A 61 17.17 -21.29 25.96
N ASP A 62 15.97 -21.85 26.00
CA ASP A 62 15.55 -22.89 25.06
C ASP A 62 15.07 -22.34 23.71
N TYR A 63 15.26 -23.16 22.69
CA TYR A 63 14.84 -22.89 21.32
C TYR A 63 13.86 -23.97 20.84
N TYR A 64 12.65 -23.56 20.50
CA TYR A 64 11.60 -24.42 19.94
C TYR A 64 11.40 -24.09 18.48
N GLU A 65 11.43 -25.09 17.60
CA GLU A 65 11.09 -24.93 16.19
C GLU A 65 9.85 -25.76 15.87
N ILE A 66 8.78 -25.10 15.46
CA ILE A 66 7.45 -25.68 15.32
C ILE A 66 7.05 -25.66 13.86
N SER A 67 6.94 -26.85 13.26
CA SER A 67 6.50 -27.05 11.88
C SER A 67 5.07 -26.57 11.62
N GLU A 68 4.76 -26.19 10.38
CA GLU A 68 3.38 -25.89 9.95
C GLU A 68 2.49 -27.15 9.83
N ARG A 69 3.09 -28.34 9.86
CA ARG A 69 2.38 -29.63 9.73
C ARG A 69 1.95 -30.24 11.06
N ILE A 70 2.37 -29.62 12.18
CA ILE A 70 1.99 -30.06 13.52
C ILE A 70 0.48 -29.85 13.73
N ARG A 71 -0.11 -30.52 14.71
CA ARG A 71 -1.47 -30.23 15.17
C ARG A 71 -1.44 -29.34 16.40
N ASP A 72 -1.03 -29.91 17.53
CA ASP A 72 -1.03 -29.22 18.81
C ASP A 72 0.31 -29.42 19.51
N VAL A 73 0.87 -28.31 19.98
CA VAL A 73 2.09 -28.29 20.79
C VAL A 73 1.80 -27.67 22.13
N VAL A 74 2.25 -28.33 23.18
CA VAL A 74 2.23 -27.79 24.54
C VAL A 74 3.67 -27.63 25.01
N ILE A 75 4.06 -26.40 25.30
CA ILE A 75 5.37 -26.02 25.84
C ILE A 75 5.19 -25.75 27.34
N VAL A 76 6.08 -26.31 28.14
CA VAL A 76 6.24 -25.99 29.54
C VAL A 76 7.59 -25.31 29.69
N GLU A 77 7.56 -24.10 30.23
CA GLU A 77 8.71 -23.23 30.40
C GLU A 77 8.75 -22.67 31.82
N ASP A 78 9.95 -22.56 32.39
CA ASP A 78 10.13 -22.18 33.79
C ASP A 78 10.15 -20.65 34.01
N GLY A 79 10.38 -19.90 32.93
CA GLY A 79 10.37 -18.44 32.92
C GLY A 79 11.58 -17.77 33.59
N GLN A 80 12.64 -18.52 33.88
CA GLN A 80 13.87 -17.96 34.47
C GLN A 80 14.78 -17.31 33.42
N GLN A 81 14.83 -17.88 32.22
CA GLN A 81 15.63 -17.39 31.10
C GLN A 81 14.77 -17.22 29.85
N ALA A 82 15.30 -16.49 28.86
CA ALA A 82 14.54 -16.10 27.69
C ALA A 82 14.57 -17.18 26.60
N SER A 83 13.42 -17.82 26.37
CA SER A 83 13.26 -18.83 25.31
C SER A 83 12.73 -18.23 24.00
N LEU A 84 13.06 -18.88 22.88
CA LEU A 84 12.61 -18.49 21.54
C LEU A 84 11.78 -19.59 20.89
N ILE A 85 10.57 -19.25 20.48
CA ILE A 85 9.65 -20.15 19.79
C ILE A 85 9.55 -19.75 18.31
N LEU A 86 10.26 -20.45 17.43
CA LEU A 86 10.10 -20.33 15.99
C LEU A 86 8.83 -21.07 15.55
N LEU A 87 7.84 -20.29 15.11
CA LEU A 87 6.69 -20.78 14.38
C LEU A 87 7.06 -20.79 12.90
N ASN A 88 7.15 -21.98 12.27
CA ASN A 88 7.31 -22.09 10.82
C ASN A 88 6.02 -21.73 10.06
N TRP A 89 5.25 -20.79 10.60
CA TRP A 89 4.01 -20.24 10.06
C TRP A 89 4.30 -18.80 9.62
N ALA A 90 3.73 -18.38 8.48
CA ALA A 90 3.79 -16.98 8.09
C ALA A 90 2.95 -16.14 9.09
N PHE A 91 3.38 -14.90 9.37
CA PHE A 91 2.67 -13.99 10.28
C PHE A 91 1.18 -13.87 9.92
N SER A 92 0.87 -13.79 8.62
CA SER A 92 -0.49 -13.66 8.12
C SER A 92 -1.44 -14.80 8.47
N ARG A 93 -0.92 -15.98 8.81
CA ARG A 93 -1.72 -17.15 9.20
C ARG A 93 -2.07 -17.17 10.69
N ILE A 94 -1.42 -16.35 11.51
CA ILE A 94 -1.69 -16.32 12.96
C ILE A 94 -2.98 -15.53 13.20
N GLN A 95 -3.99 -16.19 13.78
CA GLN A 95 -5.33 -15.62 13.95
C GLN A 95 -5.54 -14.99 15.31
N ARG A 96 -5.10 -15.69 16.36
CA ARG A 96 -5.55 -15.40 17.72
C ARG A 96 -4.47 -15.72 18.74
N TRP A 97 -4.38 -14.84 19.72
CA TRP A 97 -3.60 -14.97 20.94
C TRP A 97 -4.55 -14.77 22.12
N TRP A 98 -4.57 -15.69 23.07
CA TRP A 98 -5.41 -15.56 24.25
C TRP A 98 -4.90 -16.37 25.44
N ILE A 99 -5.25 -15.93 26.64
CA ILE A 99 -5.06 -16.70 27.87
C ILE A 99 -6.33 -17.49 28.15
N ILE A 100 -6.19 -18.80 28.40
CA ILE A 100 -7.25 -19.65 28.94
C ILE A 100 -6.71 -20.41 30.14
N GLY A 101 -7.40 -20.30 31.29
CA GLY A 101 -6.80 -20.70 32.56
C GLY A 101 -5.49 -19.95 32.78
N GLY A 102 -4.40 -20.67 33.04
CA GLY A 102 -3.05 -20.10 33.19
C GLY A 102 -2.15 -20.18 31.95
N GLU A 103 -2.70 -20.54 30.79
CA GLU A 103 -1.93 -20.87 29.58
C GLU A 103 -2.10 -19.80 28.50
N LEU A 104 -1.01 -19.45 27.82
CA LEU A 104 -1.06 -18.67 26.57
C LEU A 104 -1.29 -19.61 25.40
N ARG A 105 -2.33 -19.35 24.61
CA ARG A 105 -2.60 -20.08 23.37
C ARG A 105 -2.46 -19.20 22.15
N VAL A 106 -1.85 -19.79 21.13
CA VAL A 106 -1.64 -19.22 19.80
C VAL A 106 -2.23 -20.18 18.78
N ALA A 107 -3.08 -19.68 17.90
CA ALA A 107 -3.67 -20.49 16.84
C ALA A 107 -3.47 -19.87 15.47
N SER A 108 -3.28 -20.74 14.48
CA SER A 108 -3.13 -20.40 13.07
C SER A 108 -4.21 -21.04 12.21
N VAL A 109 -4.19 -20.73 10.91
CA VAL A 109 -5.05 -21.33 9.88
C VAL A 109 -4.24 -21.93 8.74
N LEU A 110 -4.86 -22.87 8.03
CA LEU A 110 -4.36 -23.55 6.84
C LEU A 110 -5.31 -23.37 5.66
N GLY A 111 -4.85 -23.75 4.48
CA GLY A 111 -5.58 -23.56 3.23
C GLY A 111 -5.06 -22.37 2.42
N GLU A 112 -5.57 -22.23 1.20
CA GLU A 112 -5.18 -21.13 0.30
C GLU A 112 -5.66 -19.77 0.85
N ASP A 113 -6.84 -19.79 1.48
CA ASP A 113 -7.53 -18.63 2.03
C ASP A 113 -7.73 -18.76 3.55
N GLY A 114 -6.99 -19.64 4.22
CA GLY A 114 -7.09 -19.83 5.68
C GLY A 114 -8.41 -20.46 6.14
N GLU A 115 -9.08 -21.20 5.26
CA GLU A 115 -10.39 -21.80 5.48
C GLU A 115 -10.38 -23.02 6.42
N LEU A 116 -9.21 -23.60 6.68
CA LEU A 116 -9.04 -24.76 7.55
C LEU A 116 -8.39 -24.36 8.89
N PRO A 117 -8.76 -25.01 10.01
CA PRO A 117 -8.02 -24.88 11.26
C PRO A 117 -6.55 -25.27 11.07
N GLY A 118 -5.64 -24.44 11.57
CA GLY A 118 -4.21 -24.69 11.52
C GLY A 118 -3.65 -25.17 12.85
N PRO A 119 -2.32 -25.34 12.93
CA PRO A 119 -1.65 -25.72 14.16
C PRO A 119 -1.86 -24.71 15.30
N SER A 120 -1.80 -25.24 16.53
CA SER A 120 -1.87 -24.46 17.75
C SER A 120 -0.67 -24.72 18.66
N VAL A 121 -0.27 -23.68 19.40
CA VAL A 121 0.80 -23.72 20.40
C VAL A 121 0.24 -23.20 21.71
N THR A 122 0.45 -23.96 22.77
CA THR A 122 0.06 -23.63 24.14
C THR A 122 1.32 -23.53 24.98
N VAL A 123 1.60 -22.35 25.56
CA VAL A 123 2.63 -22.18 26.58
C VAL A 123 1.96 -22.25 27.95
N GLN A 124 2.35 -23.23 28.75
CA GLN A 124 1.83 -23.42 30.11
C GLN A 124 2.59 -22.57 31.13
N ASN A 125 2.02 -22.50 32.34
CA ASN A 125 2.61 -21.78 33.48
C ASN A 125 2.89 -20.30 33.20
N VAL A 126 2.10 -19.69 32.32
CA VAL A 126 2.18 -18.24 32.05
C VAL A 126 1.55 -17.48 33.21
N TYR A 127 0.41 -17.95 33.74
CA TYR A 127 -0.22 -17.40 34.93
C TYR A 127 -0.52 -18.48 35.98
N THR A 128 -0.49 -18.08 37.24
CA THR A 128 -0.87 -18.90 38.39
C THR A 128 -2.05 -18.32 39.14
N SER A 129 -2.96 -19.16 39.61
CA SER A 129 -4.14 -18.72 40.35
C SER A 129 -3.79 -18.46 41.82
N ARG A 130 -3.94 -17.22 42.28
CA ARG A 130 -3.76 -16.82 43.69
C ARG A 130 -4.86 -15.83 44.07
N GLU A 131 -5.40 -15.97 45.28
CA GLU A 131 -6.38 -15.01 45.84
C GLU A 131 -7.61 -14.71 44.95
N GLY A 132 -8.06 -15.70 44.15
CA GLY A 132 -9.20 -15.51 43.25
C GLY A 132 -8.90 -14.69 42.00
N LYS A 133 -7.61 -14.51 41.65
CA LYS A 133 -7.11 -13.92 40.40
C LYS A 133 -6.02 -14.80 39.78
N ARG A 134 -5.67 -14.49 38.54
CA ARG A 134 -4.52 -15.06 37.83
C ARG A 134 -3.39 -14.04 37.85
N HIS A 135 -2.21 -14.42 38.33
CA HIS A 135 -1.01 -13.58 38.39
C HIS A 135 0.03 -14.08 37.40
N LEU A 136 0.66 -13.16 36.68
CA LEU A 136 1.70 -13.46 35.70
C LEU A 136 2.90 -14.13 36.39
N GLU A 137 3.32 -15.27 35.88
CA GLU A 137 4.43 -16.08 36.39
C GLU A 137 5.57 -16.17 35.39
N ASN A 138 5.26 -16.44 34.12
CA ASN A 138 6.25 -16.54 33.06
C ASN A 138 5.96 -15.55 31.92
N LYS A 139 6.97 -14.74 31.59
CA LYS A 139 6.95 -13.82 30.43
C LYS A 139 8.26 -13.84 29.62
N GLN A 140 9.18 -14.74 29.94
CA GLN A 140 10.52 -14.78 29.35
C GLN A 140 10.52 -15.63 28.08
N PHE A 141 9.65 -15.29 27.12
CA PHE A 141 9.63 -15.97 25.82
C PHE A 141 9.20 -15.00 24.71
N SER A 142 9.69 -15.28 23.50
CA SER A 142 9.27 -14.55 22.29
C SER A 142 9.04 -15.53 21.15
N PHE A 143 8.27 -15.10 20.16
CA PHE A 143 7.99 -15.91 18.99
C PHE A 143 8.66 -15.29 17.76
N LEU A 144 9.06 -16.14 16.81
CA LEU A 144 9.55 -15.74 15.50
C LEU A 144 8.71 -16.46 14.45
N THR A 145 8.27 -15.75 13.41
CA THR A 145 7.54 -16.36 12.28
C THR A 145 8.48 -16.76 11.15
N SER A 146 8.02 -17.61 10.23
CA SER A 146 8.84 -18.04 9.09
C SER A 146 9.20 -16.90 8.13
N ASP A 147 8.40 -15.84 8.10
CA ASP A 147 8.64 -14.60 7.36
C ASP A 147 9.41 -13.53 8.18
N GLY A 148 9.92 -13.90 9.36
CA GLY A 148 10.91 -13.12 10.11
C GLY A 148 10.34 -12.07 11.08
N TYR A 149 9.04 -12.07 11.34
CA TYR A 149 8.42 -11.19 12.34
C TYR A 149 8.70 -11.73 13.74
N ARG A 150 9.23 -10.87 14.61
CA ARG A 150 9.38 -11.17 16.03
C ARG A 150 8.17 -10.65 16.78
N LEU A 151 7.55 -11.53 17.57
CA LEU A 151 6.28 -11.31 18.24
C LEU A 151 6.49 -11.45 19.75
N ILE A 152 6.11 -10.41 20.48
CA ILE A 152 6.24 -10.35 21.94
C ILE A 152 4.83 -10.18 22.52
N PRO A 153 4.28 -11.19 23.22
CA PRO A 153 2.97 -11.09 23.84
C PRO A 153 2.95 -10.00 24.93
N LEU A 154 1.95 -9.13 24.88
CA LEU A 154 1.70 -8.11 25.89
C LEU A 154 0.83 -8.72 26.99
N LEU A 155 1.49 -9.22 28.04
CA LEU A 155 0.86 -9.91 29.17
C LEU A 155 0.65 -8.93 30.34
N LEU A 156 -0.56 -8.92 30.90
CA LEU A 156 -0.90 -8.12 32.08
C LEU A 156 -0.40 -8.81 33.36
N ASP A 157 -0.06 -8.05 34.40
CA ASP A 157 0.41 -8.64 35.65
C ASP A 157 -0.69 -9.43 36.40
N GLU A 158 -1.96 -9.02 36.23
CA GLU A 158 -3.13 -9.67 36.82
C GLU A 158 -4.29 -9.81 35.83
N LEU A 159 -5.00 -10.93 35.92
CA LEU A 159 -6.24 -11.21 35.21
C LEU A 159 -7.31 -11.75 36.16
N GLU A 160 -8.59 -11.60 35.79
CA GLU A 160 -9.72 -12.24 36.47
C GLU A 160 -9.57 -13.77 36.53
N ALA A 161 -10.07 -14.45 37.56
CA ALA A 161 -9.85 -15.89 37.76
C ALA A 161 -10.36 -16.80 36.62
N THR A 162 -11.42 -16.39 35.92
CA THR A 162 -12.09 -17.24 34.92
C THR A 162 -12.28 -16.51 33.60
N GLY A 163 -12.38 -17.28 32.52
CA GLY A 163 -12.66 -16.78 31.18
C GLY A 163 -11.42 -16.57 30.32
N ASP A 164 -11.67 -16.53 29.02
CA ASP A 164 -10.66 -16.24 28.01
C ASP A 164 -10.29 -14.76 28.06
N HIS A 165 -9.00 -14.45 28.01
CA HIS A 165 -8.52 -13.08 27.87
C HIS A 165 -7.76 -12.91 26.55
N PRO A 166 -8.20 -12.03 25.63
CA PRO A 166 -7.45 -11.78 24.40
C PRO A 166 -6.10 -11.12 24.70
N VAL A 167 -5.06 -11.52 23.98
CA VAL A 167 -3.70 -11.01 24.17
C VAL A 167 -3.31 -10.18 22.95
N SER A 168 -2.84 -8.97 23.20
CA SER A 168 -2.20 -8.15 22.16
C SER A 168 -0.72 -8.51 22.04
N VAL A 169 -0.14 -8.27 20.87
CA VAL A 169 1.23 -8.66 20.56
C VAL A 169 1.96 -7.46 20.01
N GLU A 170 3.13 -7.15 20.58
CA GLU A 170 4.07 -6.23 19.97
C GLU A 170 4.78 -6.93 18.81
N VAL A 171 4.76 -6.29 17.64
CA VAL A 171 5.29 -6.85 16.40
C VAL A 171 6.54 -6.07 15.99
N ILE A 172 7.69 -6.73 16.06
CA ILE A 172 8.94 -6.22 15.51
C ILE A 172 9.03 -6.75 14.07
N VAL A 173 8.77 -5.86 13.12
CA VAL A 173 8.77 -6.15 11.68
C VAL A 173 10.20 -6.43 11.21
N PRO A 174 10.42 -7.48 10.39
CA PRO A 174 11.73 -7.73 9.79
C PRO A 174 12.16 -6.55 8.91
N LYS A 175 13.44 -6.48 8.54
CA LYS A 175 13.86 -5.56 7.48
C LYS A 175 13.00 -5.83 6.26
N GLY A 176 12.27 -4.82 5.80
CA GLY A 176 11.20 -4.98 4.81
C GLY A 176 11.66 -5.68 3.50
N PRO A 177 10.72 -6.11 2.65
CA PRO A 177 11.02 -6.86 1.44
C PRO A 177 11.90 -6.04 0.49
N ILE A 178 12.99 -6.62 -0.04
CA ILE A 178 13.96 -5.91 -0.91
C ILE A 178 13.26 -5.11 -2.02
N LEU A 179 12.15 -5.64 -2.54
CA LEU A 179 11.29 -5.01 -3.54
C LEU A 179 10.07 -4.37 -2.87
N SER A 180 9.74 -3.14 -3.29
CA SER A 180 8.58 -2.39 -2.81
C SER A 180 7.51 -2.32 -3.90
N PRO A 181 6.21 -2.26 -3.50
CA PRO A 181 5.16 -2.17 -4.49
C PRO A 181 5.29 -0.89 -5.31
N ALA A 182 5.09 -1.02 -6.61
CA ALA A 182 5.09 0.10 -7.53
C ALA A 182 3.80 0.92 -7.39
N VAL A 183 3.88 2.24 -7.42
CA VAL A 183 2.71 3.12 -7.37
C VAL A 183 1.85 2.91 -8.62
N LEU A 184 0.57 2.60 -8.41
CA LEU A 184 -0.49 2.63 -9.41
C LEU A 184 -1.38 3.85 -9.13
N GLY A 185 -1.02 4.97 -9.75
CA GLY A 185 -1.67 6.25 -9.51
C GLY A 185 -2.92 6.48 -10.36
N PRO A 186 -3.72 7.51 -10.04
CA PRO A 186 -4.94 7.82 -10.78
C PRO A 186 -4.64 8.18 -12.24
N GLY A 187 -5.52 7.73 -13.14
CA GLY A 187 -5.36 7.90 -14.59
C GLY A 187 -4.32 6.98 -15.23
N GLN A 188 -3.60 6.16 -14.45
CA GLN A 188 -2.57 5.27 -14.97
C GLN A 188 -3.17 3.98 -15.55
N SER A 189 -2.66 3.60 -16.71
CA SER A 189 -2.96 2.31 -17.36
C SER A 189 -1.66 1.54 -17.57
N ILE A 190 -1.63 0.29 -17.13
CA ILE A 190 -0.45 -0.59 -17.26
C ILE A 190 -0.86 -1.95 -17.84
N SER A 191 0.10 -2.66 -18.43
CA SER A 191 -0.09 -4.04 -18.91
C SER A 191 0.81 -4.99 -18.14
N LEU A 192 0.26 -6.12 -17.69
CA LEU A 192 1.03 -7.17 -17.03
C LEU A 192 1.65 -8.12 -18.06
N ALA A 193 2.94 -8.39 -17.90
CA ALA A 193 3.64 -9.47 -18.59
C ALA A 193 3.63 -10.75 -17.71
N ALA A 194 4.42 -11.76 -18.08
CA ALA A 194 4.70 -12.88 -17.20
C ALA A 194 5.62 -12.45 -16.04
N GLY A 195 5.28 -12.82 -14.81
CA GLY A 195 6.10 -12.51 -13.62
C GLY A 195 5.30 -12.31 -12.33
N GLU A 196 5.99 -11.80 -11.31
CA GLU A 196 5.38 -11.35 -10.06
C GLU A 196 5.32 -9.83 -10.00
N PHE A 197 4.15 -9.30 -9.65
CA PHE A 197 3.91 -7.87 -9.59
C PHE A 197 3.30 -7.49 -8.24
N ASP A 198 3.80 -6.41 -7.67
CA ASP A 198 3.24 -5.80 -6.47
C ASP A 198 2.96 -4.33 -6.77
N TYR A 199 1.70 -3.92 -6.66
CA TYR A 199 1.29 -2.53 -6.89
C TYR A 199 0.63 -1.93 -5.65
N PHE A 200 0.91 -0.66 -5.41
CA PHE A 200 0.29 0.16 -4.38
C PHE A 200 -0.73 1.09 -5.03
N PHE A 201 -1.99 0.92 -4.66
CA PHE A 201 -3.11 1.70 -5.16
C PHE A 201 -3.48 2.79 -4.16
N SER A 202 -3.11 4.03 -4.51
CA SER A 202 -3.21 5.19 -3.61
C SER A 202 -4.61 5.81 -3.57
N ARG A 203 -4.88 6.52 -2.47
CA ARG A 203 -6.09 7.33 -2.28
C ARG A 203 -6.21 8.49 -3.26
N GLY A 204 -7.43 8.79 -3.69
CA GLY A 204 -7.70 9.95 -4.55
C GLY A 204 -8.98 9.82 -5.36
N PHE A 205 -9.03 10.50 -6.50
CA PHE A 205 -10.12 10.43 -7.46
C PHE A 205 -9.58 9.93 -8.81
N GLY A 206 -10.43 9.26 -9.59
CA GLY A 206 -10.08 8.76 -10.92
C GLY A 206 -9.86 7.25 -10.99
N GLU A 207 -9.64 6.75 -12.20
CA GLU A 207 -9.53 5.32 -12.51
C GLU A 207 -8.09 4.91 -12.80
N SER A 208 -7.69 3.73 -12.32
CA SER A 208 -6.48 3.06 -12.80
C SER A 208 -6.84 1.74 -13.42
N VAL A 209 -6.11 1.39 -14.48
CA VAL A 209 -6.37 0.21 -15.27
C VAL A 209 -5.14 -0.69 -15.28
N ILE A 210 -5.35 -1.97 -14.99
CA ILE A 210 -4.37 -3.02 -15.22
C ILE A 210 -4.92 -3.93 -16.31
N ASP A 211 -4.22 -4.04 -17.42
CA ASP A 211 -4.53 -5.00 -18.47
C ASP A 211 -3.70 -6.27 -18.30
N ALA A 212 -4.37 -7.39 -18.04
CA ALA A 212 -3.77 -8.69 -17.82
C ALA A 212 -3.77 -9.59 -19.08
N SER A 213 -4.02 -9.03 -20.26
CA SER A 213 -4.12 -9.81 -21.51
C SER A 213 -2.91 -10.71 -21.79
N ALA A 214 -1.70 -10.28 -21.43
CA ALA A 214 -0.45 -11.03 -21.61
C ALA A 214 -0.02 -11.86 -20.38
N GLY A 215 -0.86 -11.92 -19.35
CA GLY A 215 -0.62 -12.73 -18.16
C GLY A 215 -0.69 -14.23 -18.44
N VAL A 216 0.10 -14.99 -17.68
CA VAL A 216 0.15 -16.47 -17.70
C VAL A 216 -0.13 -17.02 -16.30
N ASP A 217 -0.64 -18.25 -16.22
CA ASP A 217 -1.18 -18.84 -14.99
C ASP A 217 -0.15 -19.04 -13.86
N THR A 218 1.15 -19.06 -14.21
CA THR A 218 2.27 -19.08 -13.26
C THR A 218 2.61 -17.70 -12.68
N SER A 219 1.98 -16.62 -13.15
CA SER A 219 2.22 -15.26 -12.68
C SER A 219 1.37 -14.89 -11.46
N ARG A 220 1.77 -13.83 -10.76
CA ARG A 220 1.10 -13.32 -9.56
C ARG A 220 1.02 -11.80 -9.58
N CYS A 221 -0.09 -11.25 -9.11
CA CYS A 221 -0.24 -9.82 -8.89
C CYS A 221 -0.85 -9.56 -7.50
N THR A 222 -0.12 -8.84 -6.64
CA THR A 222 -0.63 -8.35 -5.36
C THR A 222 -0.93 -6.86 -5.47
N LEU A 223 -2.14 -6.46 -5.06
CA LEU A 223 -2.61 -5.09 -5.07
C LEU A 223 -2.81 -4.62 -3.63
N TYR A 224 -1.96 -3.71 -3.17
CA TYR A 224 -2.07 -3.07 -1.87
C TYR A 224 -2.94 -1.81 -2.02
N ALA A 225 -4.21 -1.90 -1.62
CA ALA A 225 -5.13 -0.77 -1.67
C ALA A 225 -5.05 0.04 -0.38
N ASP A 226 -4.73 1.34 -0.48
CA ASP A 226 -4.71 2.29 0.63
C ASP A 226 -6.13 2.67 1.10
N TYR A 227 -6.98 1.67 1.29
CA TYR A 227 -8.36 1.75 1.73
C TYR A 227 -8.61 0.62 2.73
N ASP A 228 -9.35 0.90 3.79
CA ASP A 228 -9.86 -0.14 4.67
C ASP A 228 -10.97 -0.92 3.94
N SER A 229 -11.18 -2.17 4.31
CA SER A 229 -12.15 -3.04 3.64
C SER A 229 -13.57 -2.46 3.60
N GLN A 230 -13.95 -1.69 4.62
CA GLN A 230 -15.27 -1.03 4.72
C GLN A 230 -15.42 0.17 3.78
N GLU A 231 -14.34 0.69 3.21
CA GLU A 231 -14.37 1.78 2.22
C GLU A 231 -14.60 1.26 0.79
N LEU A 232 -14.76 -0.05 0.60
CA LEU A 232 -15.14 -0.66 -0.66
C LEU A 232 -16.64 -0.46 -0.92
N SER A 233 -16.96 0.54 -1.74
CA SER A 233 -18.35 0.92 -2.05
C SER A 233 -19.04 0.00 -3.06
N GLY A 234 -18.27 -0.75 -3.85
CA GLY A 234 -18.83 -1.75 -4.76
C GLY A 234 -17.79 -2.46 -5.60
N VAL A 235 -18.11 -3.69 -6.01
CA VAL A 235 -17.33 -4.48 -6.95
C VAL A 235 -18.23 -4.98 -8.07
N TYR A 236 -17.77 -4.81 -9.30
CA TYR A 236 -18.55 -5.18 -10.48
C TYR A 236 -17.68 -5.97 -11.43
N THR A 237 -18.25 -7.01 -12.02
CA THR A 237 -17.61 -7.72 -13.13
C THR A 237 -18.35 -7.43 -14.42
N HIS A 238 -17.59 -7.24 -15.50
CA HIS A 238 -18.16 -7.18 -16.84
C HIS A 238 -17.52 -8.21 -17.74
N TYR A 239 -18.30 -8.68 -18.71
CA TYR A 239 -17.82 -9.56 -19.77
C TYR A 239 -18.75 -9.44 -20.97
N HIS A 240 -18.24 -9.77 -22.15
CA HIS A 240 -19.04 -9.93 -23.35
C HIS A 240 -19.24 -11.42 -23.62
N VAL A 241 -20.46 -11.82 -23.97
CA VAL A 241 -20.78 -13.20 -24.38
C VAL A 241 -21.38 -13.23 -25.78
N ALA A 242 -20.85 -14.11 -26.63
CA ALA A 242 -21.40 -14.42 -27.94
C ALA A 242 -21.83 -15.88 -27.99
N THR A 243 -22.88 -16.16 -28.78
CA THR A 243 -23.33 -17.53 -29.07
C THR A 243 -23.04 -17.85 -30.53
N GLN A 244 -22.43 -19.01 -30.81
CA GLN A 244 -22.26 -19.51 -32.17
C GLN A 244 -22.77 -20.94 -32.27
N GLY A 245 -23.71 -21.17 -33.20
CA GLY A 245 -24.16 -22.51 -33.52
C GLY A 245 -23.13 -23.25 -34.39
N GLN A 246 -22.75 -24.46 -33.99
CA GLN A 246 -21.93 -25.37 -34.79
C GLN A 246 -22.55 -26.76 -34.75
N SER A 247 -23.04 -27.21 -35.91
CA SER A 247 -23.80 -28.47 -36.02
C SER A 247 -24.98 -28.48 -35.04
N ASN A 248 -25.12 -29.52 -34.22
CA ASN A 248 -26.21 -29.70 -33.26
C ASN A 248 -25.97 -29.00 -31.91
N PHE A 249 -24.98 -28.11 -31.81
CA PHE A 249 -24.58 -27.50 -30.55
C PHE A 249 -24.46 -25.99 -30.65
N ASP A 250 -24.84 -25.29 -29.59
CA ASP A 250 -24.59 -23.86 -29.41
C ASP A 250 -23.41 -23.65 -28.48
N TYR A 251 -22.44 -22.86 -28.89
CA TYR A 251 -21.22 -22.58 -28.13
C TYR A 251 -21.23 -21.16 -27.61
N LEU A 252 -21.01 -21.01 -26.30
CA LEU A 252 -20.79 -19.71 -25.67
C LEU A 252 -19.31 -19.34 -25.69
N TYR A 253 -19.04 -18.08 -26.07
CA TYR A 253 -17.71 -17.48 -26.13
C TYR A 253 -17.69 -16.23 -25.26
N TYR A 254 -16.76 -16.20 -24.30
CA TYR A 254 -16.60 -15.09 -23.37
C TYR A 254 -15.34 -14.28 -23.67
N THR A 255 -15.48 -12.96 -23.76
CA THR A 255 -14.40 -12.01 -24.04
C THR A 255 -14.50 -10.77 -23.16
N ALA A 256 -13.45 -9.94 -23.14
CA ALA A 256 -13.40 -8.66 -22.42
C ALA A 256 -13.83 -8.79 -20.94
N VAL A 257 -13.26 -9.79 -20.25
CA VAL A 257 -13.62 -10.09 -18.86
C VAL A 257 -12.88 -9.15 -17.92
N GLU A 258 -13.60 -8.30 -17.23
CA GLU A 258 -13.06 -7.28 -16.32
C GLU A 258 -13.67 -7.38 -14.92
N ILE A 259 -12.91 -6.94 -13.92
CA ILE A 259 -13.41 -6.67 -12.57
C ILE A 259 -13.02 -5.25 -12.17
N ARG A 260 -13.98 -4.55 -11.58
CA ARG A 260 -13.89 -3.13 -11.20
C ARG A 260 -14.20 -2.96 -9.73
N PHE A 261 -13.28 -2.35 -9.00
CA PHE A 261 -13.41 -1.96 -7.61
C PHE A 261 -13.70 -0.47 -7.53
N VAL A 262 -14.73 -0.10 -6.80
CA VAL A 262 -15.13 1.29 -6.57
C VAL A 262 -15.00 1.57 -5.08
N PHE A 263 -14.16 2.55 -4.72
CA PHE A 263 -13.93 2.95 -3.34
C PHE A 263 -14.65 4.26 -3.02
N VAL A 264 -14.88 4.50 -1.73
CA VAL A 264 -15.37 5.79 -1.22
C VAL A 264 -14.48 6.93 -1.75
N GLY A 265 -15.10 8.05 -2.11
CA GLY A 265 -14.41 9.19 -2.73
C GLY A 265 -14.24 9.10 -4.25
N GLY A 266 -14.74 8.03 -4.89
CA GLY A 266 -14.82 7.93 -6.36
C GLY A 266 -13.55 7.40 -7.03
N ARG A 267 -12.63 6.82 -6.26
CA ARG A 267 -11.47 6.10 -6.81
C ARG A 267 -11.89 4.76 -7.38
N VAL A 268 -11.33 4.41 -8.53
CA VAL A 268 -11.65 3.15 -9.22
C VAL A 268 -10.37 2.40 -9.61
N LEU A 269 -10.39 1.08 -9.41
CA LEU A 269 -9.40 0.15 -9.95
C LEU A 269 -10.10 -0.83 -10.89
N THR A 270 -9.60 -0.96 -12.11
CA THR A 270 -10.15 -1.87 -13.11
C THR A 270 -9.07 -2.86 -13.57
N LEU A 271 -9.36 -4.15 -13.48
CA LEU A 271 -8.52 -5.21 -14.01
C LEU A 271 -9.15 -5.73 -15.31
N ASN A 272 -8.59 -5.30 -16.44
CA ASN A 272 -9.01 -5.72 -17.77
C ASN A 272 -8.44 -7.10 -18.10
N ASN A 273 -9.27 -7.94 -18.71
CA ASN A 273 -8.92 -9.29 -19.15
C ASN A 273 -8.33 -10.16 -18.03
N TYR A 274 -8.71 -9.92 -16.77
CA TYR A 274 -8.12 -10.60 -15.61
C TYR A 274 -8.39 -12.10 -15.59
N ALA A 275 -9.47 -12.52 -16.26
CA ALA A 275 -9.83 -13.90 -16.51
C ALA A 275 -10.10 -14.13 -18.00
N ALA A 276 -10.01 -15.37 -18.45
CA ALA A 276 -10.25 -15.75 -19.84
C ALA A 276 -10.87 -17.15 -19.95
N GLN A 277 -11.54 -17.38 -21.06
CA GLN A 277 -12.02 -18.71 -21.42
C GLN A 277 -10.82 -19.57 -21.86
N PRO A 278 -10.61 -20.76 -21.28
CA PRO A 278 -9.57 -21.66 -21.74
C PRO A 278 -9.81 -22.09 -23.20
N PRO A 279 -8.80 -22.02 -24.08
CA PRO A 279 -8.94 -22.44 -25.47
C PRO A 279 -9.21 -23.95 -25.54
N GLY A 280 -10.10 -24.36 -26.46
CA GLY A 280 -10.29 -25.78 -26.76
C GLY A 280 -11.09 -26.57 -25.72
N ARG A 281 -11.60 -25.95 -24.65
CA ARG A 281 -12.33 -26.65 -23.58
C ARG A 281 -13.78 -26.19 -23.53
N TRP A 282 -14.71 -27.08 -23.86
CA TRP A 282 -16.14 -26.88 -23.61
C TRP A 282 -16.72 -28.12 -22.93
N THR A 283 -17.75 -27.88 -22.14
CA THR A 283 -18.54 -28.91 -21.50
C THR A 283 -20.01 -28.65 -21.79
N SER A 284 -20.80 -29.73 -21.91
CA SER A 284 -22.25 -29.60 -21.99
C SER A 284 -22.78 -29.06 -20.66
N VAL A 285 -23.55 -27.98 -20.74
CA VAL A 285 -24.15 -27.31 -19.57
C VAL A 285 -25.68 -27.41 -19.59
N GLY A 286 -26.20 -28.30 -20.43
CA GLY A 286 -27.63 -28.56 -20.61
C GLY A 286 -27.98 -28.74 -22.09
N GLY A 287 -28.44 -29.94 -22.47
CA GLY A 287 -28.83 -30.24 -23.84
C GLY A 287 -27.72 -29.97 -24.86
N ALA A 288 -28.05 -29.19 -25.89
CA ALA A 288 -27.15 -28.78 -26.96
C ALA A 288 -26.21 -27.61 -26.60
N LEU A 289 -26.32 -27.03 -25.41
CA LEU A 289 -25.53 -25.86 -25.02
C LEU A 289 -24.16 -26.28 -24.49
N GLN A 290 -23.12 -25.70 -25.08
CA GLN A 290 -21.71 -25.91 -24.76
C GLN A 290 -21.12 -24.60 -24.21
N ALA A 291 -20.49 -24.67 -23.04
CA ALA A 291 -19.86 -23.53 -22.42
C ALA A 291 -18.57 -23.93 -21.71
N SER A 292 -17.80 -22.93 -21.30
CA SER A 292 -16.53 -23.11 -20.62
C SER A 292 -16.41 -22.11 -19.49
N ALA A 293 -16.04 -22.61 -18.32
CA ALA A 293 -15.82 -21.77 -17.16
C ALA A 293 -14.59 -20.88 -17.40
N LEU A 294 -14.73 -19.59 -17.07
CA LEU A 294 -13.61 -18.67 -17.05
C LEU A 294 -12.57 -19.13 -16.03
N LYS A 295 -11.30 -18.83 -16.33
CA LYS A 295 -10.18 -19.02 -15.40
C LYS A 295 -9.41 -17.72 -15.25
N PRO A 296 -8.85 -17.42 -14.07
CA PRO A 296 -7.94 -16.29 -13.93
C PRO A 296 -6.75 -16.48 -14.87
N ARG A 297 -6.26 -15.39 -15.47
CA ARG A 297 -5.04 -15.43 -16.28
C ARG A 297 -3.78 -15.58 -15.44
N LEU A 298 -3.82 -15.09 -14.20
CA LEU A 298 -2.76 -15.18 -13.20
C LEU A 298 -3.42 -15.12 -11.81
N ALA A 299 -2.64 -15.39 -10.75
CA ALA A 299 -3.15 -15.29 -9.39
C ALA A 299 -3.22 -13.83 -8.94
N TYR A 300 -4.38 -13.38 -8.45
CA TYR A 300 -4.55 -12.03 -7.93
C TYR A 300 -4.89 -12.04 -6.44
N VAL A 301 -4.24 -11.16 -5.71
CA VAL A 301 -4.53 -10.87 -4.31
C VAL A 301 -4.70 -9.37 -4.15
N VAL A 302 -5.77 -8.96 -3.47
CA VAL A 302 -5.93 -7.59 -2.99
C VAL A 302 -5.70 -7.59 -1.49
N VAL A 303 -4.87 -6.68 -0.98
CA VAL A 303 -4.63 -6.45 0.44
C VAL A 303 -5.06 -5.03 0.77
N MET A 304 -6.03 -4.90 1.66
CA MET A 304 -6.56 -3.64 2.16
C MET A 304 -5.66 -3.08 3.26
N ARG A 305 -5.78 -1.79 3.55
CA ARG A 305 -4.97 -1.09 4.55
C ARG A 305 -5.16 -1.64 5.97
N ASP A 306 -6.36 -2.08 6.29
CA ASP A 306 -6.72 -2.72 7.57
C ASP A 306 -6.22 -4.18 7.71
N GLY A 307 -5.50 -4.69 6.70
CA GLY A 307 -4.95 -6.04 6.67
C GLY A 307 -5.92 -7.12 6.20
N VAL A 308 -7.16 -6.76 5.83
CA VAL A 308 -8.09 -7.68 5.16
C VAL A 308 -7.58 -7.97 3.75
N SER A 309 -7.66 -9.22 3.31
CA SER A 309 -7.21 -9.60 1.97
C SER A 309 -8.23 -10.47 1.24
N TYR A 310 -8.31 -10.29 -0.08
CA TYR A 310 -9.15 -11.06 -0.97
C TYR A 310 -8.32 -11.71 -2.07
N ARG A 311 -8.58 -12.98 -2.33
CA ARG A 311 -8.15 -13.64 -3.57
C ARG A 311 -9.24 -13.46 -4.63
N LEU A 312 -8.86 -13.17 -5.87
CA LEU A 312 -9.84 -12.93 -6.93
C LEU A 312 -10.12 -14.20 -7.72
N LEU A 313 -11.41 -14.50 -7.87
CA LEU A 313 -11.94 -15.53 -8.76
C LEU A 313 -12.52 -14.91 -10.03
N PRO A 314 -12.67 -15.68 -11.12
CA PRO A 314 -13.39 -15.23 -12.31
C PRO A 314 -14.85 -14.88 -11.98
N PRO A 315 -15.56 -14.15 -12.86
CA PRO A 315 -16.98 -13.94 -12.66
C PRO A 315 -17.74 -15.25 -12.83
N VAL A 316 -18.73 -15.48 -11.98
CA VAL A 316 -19.64 -16.62 -12.11
C VAL A 316 -20.60 -16.35 -13.27
N GLN A 317 -20.56 -17.22 -14.27
CA GLN A 317 -21.36 -17.10 -15.48
C GLN A 317 -22.71 -17.81 -15.31
N SER A 318 -23.76 -17.25 -15.91
CA SER A 318 -25.06 -17.91 -15.99
C SER A 318 -25.28 -18.39 -17.42
N TYR A 319 -24.81 -19.59 -17.74
CA TYR A 319 -24.78 -20.09 -19.13
C TYR A 319 -26.14 -20.03 -19.82
N ILE A 320 -27.21 -20.42 -19.13
CA ILE A 320 -28.58 -20.38 -19.68
C ILE A 320 -29.03 -18.94 -19.94
N SER A 321 -28.82 -18.03 -18.98
CA SER A 321 -29.20 -16.61 -19.13
C SER A 321 -28.35 -15.91 -20.20
N ASP A 322 -27.09 -16.29 -20.33
CA ASP A 322 -26.13 -15.70 -21.25
C ASP A 322 -26.38 -16.18 -22.68
N HIS A 323 -26.83 -17.43 -22.86
CA HIS A 323 -27.35 -17.93 -24.14
C HIS A 323 -28.66 -17.25 -24.55
N ALA A 324 -29.62 -17.11 -23.62
CA ALA A 324 -30.91 -16.49 -23.91
C ALA A 324 -30.81 -14.99 -24.26
N SER A 325 -29.78 -14.31 -23.76
CA SER A 325 -29.53 -12.90 -24.02
C SER A 325 -28.02 -12.67 -24.20
N PRO A 326 -27.45 -12.87 -25.39
CA PRO A 326 -26.04 -12.59 -25.62
C PRO A 326 -25.72 -11.08 -25.57
N GLY A 327 -24.44 -10.72 -25.48
CA GLY A 327 -23.95 -9.33 -25.46
C GLY A 327 -23.20 -8.98 -24.18
N HIS A 328 -23.21 -7.70 -23.81
CA HIS A 328 -22.51 -7.21 -22.62
C HIS A 328 -23.26 -7.58 -21.33
N LYS A 329 -22.52 -8.15 -20.38
CA LYS A 329 -23.01 -8.49 -19.05
C LYS A 329 -22.31 -7.65 -18.00
N ARG A 330 -23.10 -7.10 -17.09
CA ARG A 330 -22.65 -6.50 -15.83
C ARG A 330 -23.25 -7.29 -14.70
N ARG A 331 -22.43 -7.72 -13.74
CA ARG A 331 -22.86 -8.44 -12.55
C ARG A 331 -22.24 -7.82 -11.30
N ASP A 332 -22.86 -8.08 -10.16
CA ASP A 332 -22.21 -7.87 -8.86
C ASP A 332 -20.98 -8.79 -8.79
N GLY A 333 -19.82 -8.19 -8.53
CA GLY A 333 -18.53 -8.86 -8.48
C GLY A 333 -18.14 -9.34 -7.08
N SER A 334 -19.00 -9.17 -6.07
CA SER A 334 -18.72 -9.61 -4.70
C SER A 334 -18.45 -11.12 -4.60
N ALA A 335 -19.13 -11.92 -5.43
CA ALA A 335 -18.89 -13.37 -5.52
C ALA A 335 -17.52 -13.74 -6.11
N SER A 336 -16.82 -12.80 -6.76
CA SER A 336 -15.46 -12.97 -7.24
C SER A 336 -14.41 -12.66 -6.17
N LEU A 337 -14.81 -12.22 -4.98
CA LEU A 337 -13.91 -11.97 -3.86
C LEU A 337 -13.97 -13.15 -2.88
N VAL A 338 -12.85 -13.84 -2.70
CA VAL A 338 -12.70 -14.83 -1.64
C VAL A 338 -11.92 -14.21 -0.50
N LEU A 339 -12.59 -14.04 0.65
CA LEU A 339 -11.93 -13.56 1.86
C LEU A 339 -10.83 -14.53 2.28
N ARG A 340 -9.63 -14.00 2.48
CA ARG A 340 -8.51 -14.74 3.03
C ARG A 340 -8.50 -14.53 4.54
N ASN A 341 -8.75 -15.59 5.28
CA ASN A 341 -8.76 -15.58 6.74
C ASN A 341 -7.31 -15.40 7.22
N GLY A 342 -7.04 -14.25 7.81
CA GLY A 342 -5.68 -13.84 8.20
C GLY A 342 -5.58 -12.35 8.43
N ARG A 343 -4.42 -11.90 8.89
CA ARG A 343 -4.04 -10.49 8.89
C ARG A 343 -2.84 -10.29 7.98
N TYR A 344 -3.08 -9.75 6.79
CA TYR A 344 -2.05 -9.66 5.77
C TYR A 344 -1.27 -8.36 5.90
N PRO A 345 0.07 -8.40 5.87
CA PRO A 345 0.90 -7.20 5.87
C PRO A 345 0.54 -6.28 4.70
N PHE A 346 0.27 -5.02 5.03
CA PHE A 346 0.03 -3.98 4.04
C PHE A 346 1.35 -3.28 3.70
N PHE A 347 1.80 -3.37 2.45
CA PHE A 347 3.02 -2.72 2.00
C PHE A 347 2.72 -1.46 1.19
N LYS A 348 3.51 -0.41 1.46
CA LYS A 348 3.52 0.85 0.71
C LYS A 348 4.90 1.07 0.08
N PRO A 349 5.01 1.95 -0.93
CA PRO A 349 6.29 2.38 -1.46
C PRO A 349 7.24 2.80 -0.34
N ARG A 350 8.50 2.39 -0.44
CA ARG A 350 9.50 2.70 0.60
C ARG A 350 9.77 4.19 0.67
N ARG A 351 10.30 4.65 1.81
CA ARG A 351 10.92 5.97 1.85
C ARG A 351 12.33 5.84 1.29
N ALA A 352 12.66 6.60 0.24
CA ALA A 352 14.00 6.61 -0.32
C ALA A 352 15.01 7.17 0.70
N LYS A 353 16.30 6.90 0.48
CA LYS A 353 17.36 7.58 1.23
C LYS A 353 17.26 9.09 0.98
N SER A 354 17.31 9.88 2.05
CA SER A 354 17.22 11.33 1.97
C SER A 354 18.33 11.92 1.11
N ILE A 355 17.96 12.84 0.21
CA ILE A 355 18.88 13.63 -0.60
C ILE A 355 19.07 14.97 0.11
N ASN A 356 20.28 15.21 0.63
CA ASN A 356 20.64 16.47 1.25
C ASN A 356 21.08 17.46 0.18
N LEU A 357 20.38 18.59 0.09
CA LEU A 357 20.71 19.71 -0.76
C LEU A 357 21.58 20.72 0.01
N THR A 358 22.29 21.58 -0.73
CA THR A 358 23.16 22.61 -0.19
C THR A 358 22.47 23.97 -0.16
N THR A 359 23.11 25.01 0.35
CA THR A 359 22.59 26.39 0.31
C THR A 359 22.57 27.00 -1.09
N GLU A 360 23.27 26.41 -2.05
CA GLU A 360 23.33 26.87 -3.44
C GLU A 360 22.15 26.35 -4.27
N PRO A 361 21.76 27.04 -5.36
CA PRO A 361 20.72 26.55 -6.24
C PRO A 361 21.08 25.21 -6.88
N GLN A 362 20.14 24.26 -6.83
CA GLN A 362 20.31 22.92 -7.38
C GLN A 362 19.06 22.44 -8.11
N ARG A 363 19.24 21.65 -9.16
CA ARG A 363 18.16 21.00 -9.90
C ARG A 363 18.10 19.52 -9.57
N VAL A 364 16.90 19.02 -9.29
CA VAL A 364 16.59 17.61 -9.03
C VAL A 364 15.59 17.14 -10.09
N ILE A 365 15.93 16.04 -10.77
CA ILE A 365 15.07 15.42 -11.78
C ILE A 365 14.53 14.12 -11.20
N VAL A 366 13.21 14.03 -11.07
CA VAL A 366 12.53 12.80 -10.64
C VAL A 366 12.64 11.77 -11.79
N LYS A 367 12.93 10.51 -11.43
CA LYS A 367 13.06 9.42 -12.41
C LYS A 367 11.72 9.10 -13.08
N GLU A 368 11.74 8.49 -14.26
CA GLU A 368 10.51 7.98 -14.89
C GLU A 368 9.86 6.85 -14.06
N PRO A 369 8.53 6.70 -14.10
CA PRO A 369 7.82 5.59 -13.47
C PRO A 369 8.24 4.21 -14.06
N PRO A 370 8.02 3.09 -13.34
CA PRO A 370 7.26 2.97 -12.10
C PRO A 370 8.01 3.44 -10.85
N HIS A 371 7.32 4.17 -9.98
CA HIS A 371 7.88 4.61 -8.70
C HIS A 371 7.65 3.54 -7.63
N THR A 372 8.72 3.15 -6.94
CA THR A 372 8.67 2.20 -5.81
C THR A 372 9.07 2.85 -4.49
N GLU A 373 9.42 4.14 -4.52
CA GLU A 373 9.90 4.90 -3.37
C GLU A 373 9.33 6.32 -3.34
N THR A 374 9.25 6.89 -2.13
CA THR A 374 8.96 8.30 -1.84
C THR A 374 10.29 9.06 -1.79
N TYR A 375 10.43 10.11 -2.61
CA TYR A 375 11.64 10.91 -2.70
C TYR A 375 11.71 11.91 -1.55
N GLN A 376 12.68 11.77 -0.66
CA GLN A 376 12.87 12.68 0.46
C GLN A 376 13.98 13.69 0.14
N LEU A 377 13.62 14.98 0.05
CA LEU A 377 14.54 16.07 -0.27
C LEU A 377 14.67 17.00 0.93
N LEU A 378 15.92 17.20 1.39
CA LEU A 378 16.23 18.00 2.57
C LEU A 378 16.98 19.27 2.13
N GLY A 379 16.30 20.40 2.22
CA GLY A 379 16.83 21.73 1.91
C GLY A 379 17.68 22.32 3.03
N GLN A 380 18.41 23.38 2.69
CA GLN A 380 19.22 24.22 3.58
C GLN A 380 18.96 25.72 3.38
N GLY A 381 17.75 26.11 2.97
CA GLY A 381 17.35 27.51 2.79
C GLY A 381 17.72 28.09 1.41
N GLY A 382 18.10 27.25 0.45
CA GLY A 382 18.38 27.63 -0.93
C GLY A 382 17.13 27.68 -1.82
N VAL A 383 17.34 27.81 -3.13
CA VAL A 383 16.30 27.73 -4.16
C VAL A 383 16.54 26.47 -5.00
N TYR A 384 15.58 25.55 -5.04
CA TYR A 384 15.74 24.26 -5.71
C TYR A 384 14.72 24.07 -6.83
N GLU A 385 15.21 23.67 -8.01
CA GLU A 385 14.36 23.34 -9.16
C GLU A 385 14.03 21.84 -9.13
N LEU A 386 12.75 21.49 -9.09
CA LEU A 386 12.26 20.10 -9.09
C LEU A 386 11.55 19.80 -10.40
N GLU A 387 12.08 18.88 -11.21
CA GLU A 387 11.36 18.38 -12.39
C GLU A 387 10.57 17.12 -12.06
N LEU A 388 9.24 17.26 -12.06
CA LEU A 388 8.34 16.18 -11.69
C LEU A 388 8.14 15.14 -12.80
N ARG A 389 7.72 13.96 -12.37
CA ARG A 389 7.17 12.87 -13.19
C ARG A 389 5.88 12.36 -12.56
N SER A 390 4.93 11.95 -13.38
CA SER A 390 3.58 11.57 -12.93
C SER A 390 3.62 10.43 -11.92
N TRP A 391 2.68 10.48 -10.97
CA TRP A 391 2.52 9.51 -9.87
C TRP A 391 3.68 9.45 -8.86
N ALA A 392 4.68 10.33 -8.95
CA ALA A 392 5.71 10.44 -7.93
C ALA A 392 5.14 10.88 -6.58
N THR A 393 5.77 10.44 -5.49
CA THR A 393 5.52 10.96 -4.14
C THR A 393 6.80 11.58 -3.61
N LEU A 394 6.74 12.83 -3.17
CA LEU A 394 7.87 13.58 -2.66
C LEU A 394 7.60 14.07 -1.23
N GLU A 395 8.64 14.15 -0.44
CA GLU A 395 8.66 14.80 0.87
C GLU A 395 9.72 15.90 0.85
N LEU A 396 9.30 17.14 1.11
CA LEU A 396 10.13 18.32 1.12
C LEU A 396 10.22 18.86 2.54
N SER A 397 11.43 19.23 2.96
CA SER A 397 11.63 19.89 4.26
C SER A 397 12.98 20.60 4.34
N THR A 398 13.08 21.60 5.21
CA THR A 398 14.33 22.27 5.59
C THR A 398 14.57 22.05 7.07
N PRO A 399 15.22 20.95 7.50
CA PRO A 399 15.33 20.61 8.92
C PRO A 399 15.97 21.71 9.77
N SER A 400 16.86 22.52 9.19
CA SER A 400 17.57 23.59 9.89
C SER A 400 16.77 24.90 10.03
N ALA A 401 15.58 25.00 9.44
CA ALA A 401 14.73 26.19 9.52
C ALA A 401 14.19 26.41 10.95
N GLY A 402 13.66 25.36 11.59
CA GLY A 402 13.24 25.42 13.00
C GLY A 402 14.38 25.66 14.01
N ALA A 403 15.64 25.43 13.61
CA ALA A 403 16.81 25.71 14.44
C ALA A 403 17.35 27.15 14.27
N SER A 404 16.63 28.03 13.55
CA SER A 404 17.00 29.44 13.27
C SER A 404 18.39 29.63 12.63
N LYS A 405 18.97 28.59 12.02
CA LYS A 405 20.30 28.66 11.37
C LYS A 405 20.23 29.12 9.92
N TYR A 406 19.16 28.77 9.22
CA TYR A 406 18.91 29.12 7.82
C TYR A 406 17.41 29.41 7.64
N GLY A 407 17.04 30.23 6.65
CA GLY A 407 15.63 30.42 6.29
C GLY A 407 15.00 29.17 5.67
N ALA A 408 13.69 29.16 5.51
CA ALA A 408 13.00 28.11 4.76
C ALA A 408 13.43 28.09 3.29
N SER A 409 13.42 26.91 2.66
CA SER A 409 13.84 26.77 1.27
C SER A 409 12.73 27.22 0.32
N THR A 410 13.14 27.61 -0.89
CA THR A 410 12.22 27.83 -2.01
C THR A 410 12.30 26.64 -2.96
N TRP A 411 11.14 26.10 -3.33
CA TRP A 411 11.02 24.95 -4.22
C TRP A 411 10.29 25.39 -5.50
N ASP A 412 11.02 25.47 -6.60
CA ASP A 412 10.51 25.74 -7.94
C ASP A 412 10.16 24.41 -8.61
N ILE A 413 8.88 24.03 -8.58
CA ILE A 413 8.35 22.74 -9.03
C ILE A 413 7.88 22.83 -10.48
N HIS A 414 8.55 22.14 -11.39
CA HIS A 414 8.25 22.12 -12.82
C HIS A 414 7.42 20.88 -13.21
N CYS A 415 6.24 21.14 -13.77
CA CYS A 415 5.26 20.11 -14.17
C CYS A 415 5.40 19.67 -15.64
N ALA A 416 6.42 20.14 -16.36
CA ALA A 416 6.56 19.86 -17.80
C ALA A 416 6.75 18.37 -18.12
N GLY A 417 7.19 17.57 -17.14
CA GLY A 417 7.36 16.11 -17.27
C GLY A 417 6.16 15.26 -16.89
N LEU A 418 5.01 15.86 -16.53
CA LEU A 418 3.78 15.11 -16.21
C LEU A 418 3.05 14.68 -17.48
N VAL A 419 2.38 13.53 -17.50
CA VAL A 419 1.57 13.11 -18.67
C VAL A 419 0.31 13.98 -18.83
N GLU A 420 -0.19 14.53 -17.73
CA GLU A 420 -1.32 15.43 -17.65
C GLU A 420 -0.91 16.92 -17.70
N ASP A 421 -1.88 17.78 -18.01
CA ASP A 421 -1.71 19.23 -17.86
C ASP A 421 -2.13 19.67 -16.46
N VAL A 422 -1.35 20.58 -15.87
CA VAL A 422 -1.60 21.13 -14.53
C VAL A 422 -2.18 22.53 -14.64
N ASP A 423 -3.41 22.66 -14.17
CA ASP A 423 -4.09 23.93 -13.93
C ASP A 423 -4.45 24.10 -12.45
N LEU A 424 -5.14 25.19 -12.12
CA LEU A 424 -5.53 25.51 -10.74
C LEU A 424 -6.50 24.47 -10.14
N ASP A 425 -7.35 23.83 -10.96
CA ASP A 425 -8.33 22.85 -10.48
C ASP A 425 -7.65 21.51 -10.13
N ASN A 426 -6.45 21.27 -10.69
CA ASN A 426 -5.63 20.09 -10.45
C ASN A 426 -4.58 20.29 -9.35
N ILE A 427 -4.57 21.44 -8.65
CA ILE A 427 -3.69 21.69 -7.50
C ILE A 427 -4.53 21.79 -6.23
N VAL A 428 -4.40 20.78 -5.36
CA VAL A 428 -5.13 20.71 -4.09
C VAL A 428 -4.13 20.78 -2.94
N VAL A 429 -4.40 21.65 -1.97
CA VAL A 429 -3.59 21.80 -0.76
C VAL A 429 -4.47 21.43 0.43
N ASP A 430 -4.04 20.43 1.19
CA ASP A 430 -4.74 19.93 2.38
C ASP A 430 -3.70 19.46 3.40
N ASN A 431 -3.74 20.00 4.62
CA ASN A 431 -2.92 19.59 5.77
C ASN A 431 -1.50 19.12 5.41
N GLU A 432 -0.61 20.05 5.03
CA GLU A 432 0.80 19.80 4.64
C GLU A 432 1.02 18.95 3.38
N GLN A 433 -0.05 18.50 2.73
CA GLN A 433 0.00 17.78 1.47
C GLN A 433 -0.45 18.69 0.32
N ILE A 434 0.34 18.71 -0.74
CA ILE A 434 0.03 19.35 -2.01
C ILE A 434 -0.11 18.25 -3.06
N LYS A 435 -1.29 18.09 -3.61
CA LYS A 435 -1.51 17.28 -4.82
C LYS A 435 -1.36 18.18 -6.04
N ILE A 436 -0.51 17.78 -6.97
CA ILE A 436 -0.23 18.47 -8.23
C ILE A 436 -0.50 17.48 -9.37
N GLY A 437 -1.71 17.52 -9.94
CA GLY A 437 -2.19 16.47 -10.83
C GLY A 437 -2.12 15.11 -10.15
N SER A 438 -1.34 14.19 -10.72
CA SER A 438 -1.10 12.84 -10.21
C SER A 438 0.02 12.74 -9.16
N VAL A 439 0.79 13.81 -8.95
CA VAL A 439 1.92 13.84 -8.01
C VAL A 439 1.46 14.25 -6.62
N SER A 440 1.99 13.59 -5.60
CA SER A 440 1.80 13.96 -4.20
C SER A 440 3.08 14.55 -3.62
N VAL A 441 3.00 15.77 -3.09
CA VAL A 441 4.12 16.44 -2.41
C VAL A 441 3.71 16.69 -0.96
N GLN A 442 4.40 16.07 -0.01
CA GLN A 442 4.26 16.36 1.40
C GLN A 442 5.33 17.39 1.80
N VAL A 443 4.90 18.46 2.46
CA VAL A 443 5.80 19.50 2.98
C VAL A 443 5.79 19.36 4.50
N LEU A 444 6.84 18.78 5.06
CA LEU A 444 6.88 18.51 6.49
C LEU A 444 6.98 19.84 7.26
N SER A 445 6.04 20.08 8.17
CA SER A 445 6.13 21.21 9.10
C SER A 445 7.14 20.98 10.21
N HIS A 446 7.52 22.06 10.87
CA HIS A 446 8.33 22.04 12.09
C HIS A 446 7.41 22.10 13.30
N ASP A 447 7.83 21.47 14.41
CA ASP A 447 7.10 21.51 15.68
C ASP A 447 6.99 22.93 16.26
N ASP A 448 7.86 23.84 15.82
CA ASP A 448 7.85 25.26 16.19
C ASP A 448 6.90 26.05 15.27
N PRO A 449 5.79 26.60 15.79
CA PRO A 449 4.83 27.37 15.00
C PRO A 449 5.41 28.68 14.43
N ASP A 450 6.53 29.17 14.98
CA ASP A 450 7.21 30.38 14.49
C ASP A 450 8.29 30.06 13.43
N ALA A 451 8.53 28.79 13.12
CA ALA A 451 9.47 28.40 12.07
C ALA A 451 8.99 28.88 10.69
N PRO A 452 9.90 29.38 9.83
CA PRO A 452 9.51 29.83 8.51
C PRO A 452 9.02 28.65 7.66
N LEU A 453 7.90 28.85 6.97
CA LEU A 453 7.31 27.86 6.07
C LEU A 453 8.06 27.80 4.74
N GLU A 454 8.13 26.60 4.16
CA GLU A 454 8.69 26.39 2.81
C GLU A 454 7.95 27.27 1.76
N ASN A 455 8.70 27.83 0.82
CA ASN A 455 8.13 28.62 -0.27
C ASN A 455 7.94 27.73 -1.51
N ILE A 456 6.70 27.39 -1.85
CA ILE A 456 6.40 26.48 -2.96
C ILE A 456 5.86 27.26 -4.16
N ARG A 457 6.54 27.11 -5.30
CA ARG A 457 6.17 27.71 -6.59
C ARG A 457 6.04 26.62 -7.64
N ILE A 458 4.92 26.57 -8.33
CA ILE A 458 4.58 25.50 -9.28
C ILE A 458 4.48 26.09 -10.68
N TYR A 459 5.27 25.57 -11.61
CA TYR A 459 5.32 26.01 -13.01
C TYR A 459 4.64 24.96 -13.90
N SER A 460 3.53 25.34 -14.52
CA SER A 460 2.85 24.49 -15.50
C SER A 460 3.55 24.52 -16.86
N ARG A 461 3.33 23.47 -17.66
CA ARG A 461 3.77 23.40 -19.06
C ARG A 461 3.24 24.58 -19.89
N GLN A 462 2.06 25.09 -19.54
CA GLN A 462 1.39 26.20 -20.22
C GLN A 462 1.98 27.58 -19.86
N GLY A 463 3.04 27.62 -19.05
CA GLY A 463 3.73 28.85 -18.66
C GLY A 463 3.07 29.61 -17.52
N VAL A 464 2.23 28.96 -16.72
CA VAL A 464 1.60 29.58 -15.54
C VAL A 464 2.44 29.27 -14.31
N ARG A 465 2.72 30.28 -13.48
CA ARG A 465 3.28 30.11 -12.14
C ARG A 465 2.17 30.20 -11.11
N TYR A 466 2.03 29.17 -10.31
CA TYR A 466 1.19 29.16 -9.13
C TYR A 466 2.07 29.27 -7.89
N ASP A 467 1.70 30.14 -6.95
CA ASP A 467 2.35 30.20 -5.65
C ASP A 467 1.41 29.58 -4.60
N VAL A 468 1.96 28.83 -3.65
CA VAL A 468 1.19 28.14 -2.60
C VAL A 468 1.40 28.85 -1.27
N ARG A 469 0.30 29.14 -0.58
CA ARG A 469 0.26 29.66 0.79
C ARG A 469 -0.06 28.53 1.73
N LEU A 470 0.99 27.94 2.29
CA LEU A 470 0.92 26.81 3.22
C LEU A 470 0.17 27.17 4.51
N ASP A 471 0.34 28.39 5.01
CA ASP A 471 -0.29 28.91 6.23
C ASP A 471 -1.83 28.90 6.21
N ILE A 472 -2.41 29.07 5.01
CA ILE A 472 -3.88 29.08 4.81
C ILE A 472 -4.35 27.98 3.86
N GLY A 473 -3.46 27.07 3.45
CA GLY A 473 -3.76 25.96 2.54
C GLY A 473 -4.33 26.39 1.19
N LYS A 474 -3.88 27.51 0.61
CA LYS A 474 -4.41 28.05 -0.65
C LYS A 474 -3.37 28.12 -1.76
N VAL A 475 -3.83 28.03 -3.01
CA VAL A 475 -3.03 28.21 -4.23
C VAL A 475 -3.63 29.34 -5.08
N PHE A 476 -2.78 30.13 -5.74
CA PHE A 476 -3.21 31.18 -6.66
C PHE A 476 -2.23 31.38 -7.83
N ILE A 477 -2.73 31.96 -8.91
CA ILE A 477 -1.91 32.32 -10.08
C ILE A 477 -1.05 33.54 -9.73
N ALA A 478 0.26 33.36 -9.67
CA ALA A 478 1.19 34.46 -9.40
C ALA A 478 1.64 35.19 -10.67
N SER A 479 1.84 34.44 -11.76
CA SER A 479 2.18 35.02 -13.06
C SER A 479 1.79 34.11 -14.22
N VAL A 480 1.60 34.69 -15.41
CA VAL A 480 1.36 33.94 -16.65
C VAL A 480 2.38 34.37 -17.70
N ALA A 481 3.05 33.41 -18.34
CA ALA A 481 3.87 33.67 -19.51
C ALA A 481 3.03 33.55 -20.80
N ALA A 482 2.84 34.66 -21.50
CA ALA A 482 2.31 34.70 -22.84
C ALA A 482 3.42 34.26 -23.82
N ARG A 483 3.27 33.07 -24.43
CA ARG A 483 4.26 32.47 -25.34
C ARG A 483 3.75 32.44 -26.78
N ALA A 484 4.68 32.36 -27.73
CA ALA A 484 4.38 32.20 -29.14
C ALA A 484 3.45 30.99 -29.38
N GLY A 485 2.37 31.19 -30.15
CA GLY A 485 1.34 30.18 -30.43
C GLY A 485 0.08 30.26 -29.56
N ARG A 486 0.04 31.12 -28.53
CA ARG A 486 -1.18 31.43 -27.75
C ARG A 486 -1.80 32.75 -28.22
N SER A 487 -3.11 32.94 -28.07
CA SER A 487 -3.73 34.27 -28.30
C SER A 487 -3.84 35.06 -26.99
N VAL A 488 -3.90 36.40 -27.08
CA VAL A 488 -4.18 37.26 -25.92
C VAL A 488 -5.53 36.90 -25.28
N GLU A 489 -6.51 36.50 -26.09
CA GLU A 489 -7.82 36.05 -25.61
C GLU A 489 -7.73 34.77 -24.77
N ASP A 490 -6.88 33.81 -25.14
CA ASP A 490 -6.67 32.59 -24.35
C ASP A 490 -5.98 32.87 -23.02
N VAL A 491 -5.09 33.87 -22.99
CA VAL A 491 -4.47 34.35 -21.74
C VAL A 491 -5.53 35.02 -20.85
N LEU A 492 -6.39 35.86 -21.43
CA LEU A 492 -7.49 36.50 -20.70
C LEU A 492 -8.48 35.49 -20.13
N LYS A 493 -8.87 34.47 -20.92
CA LYS A 493 -9.74 33.37 -20.45
C LYS A 493 -9.13 32.64 -19.26
N LEU A 494 -7.84 32.30 -19.32
CA LEU A 494 -7.12 31.67 -18.22
C LEU A 494 -7.14 32.55 -16.96
N LEU A 495 -6.83 33.84 -17.10
CA LEU A 495 -6.80 34.77 -15.98
C LEU A 495 -8.17 34.96 -15.32
N ARG A 496 -9.24 35.03 -16.13
CA ARG A 496 -10.64 35.10 -15.66
C ARG A 496 -11.09 33.82 -15.00
N HIS A 497 -10.72 32.66 -15.54
CA HIS A 497 -10.97 31.37 -14.90
C HIS A 497 -10.28 31.30 -13.53
N GLY A 498 -9.00 31.68 -13.47
CA GLY A 498 -8.24 31.77 -12.21
C GLY A 498 -8.88 32.72 -11.20
N ARG A 499 -9.39 33.88 -11.65
CA ARG A 499 -10.10 34.83 -10.79
C ARG A 499 -11.35 34.23 -10.13
N GLN A 500 -12.14 33.45 -10.89
CA GLN A 500 -13.37 32.82 -10.37
C GLN A 500 -13.10 31.73 -9.34
N ARG A 501 -11.93 31.09 -9.42
CA ARG A 501 -11.55 29.95 -8.60
C ARG A 501 -10.59 30.30 -7.45
N SER A 502 -9.85 31.39 -7.57
CA SER A 502 -8.87 31.77 -6.56
C SER A 502 -9.56 32.18 -5.27
N SER A 503 -9.05 31.65 -4.17
CA SER A 503 -9.50 31.99 -2.81
C SER A 503 -8.61 33.04 -2.15
N VAL A 504 -7.59 33.53 -2.86
CA VAL A 504 -6.67 34.58 -2.39
C VAL A 504 -6.84 35.79 -3.29
N SER A 505 -7.18 36.94 -2.69
CA SER A 505 -7.30 38.19 -3.43
C SER A 505 -5.91 38.72 -3.79
N MET A 506 -5.50 38.56 -5.05
CA MET A 506 -4.44 39.39 -5.62
C MET A 506 -5.04 40.57 -6.38
N SER A 507 -4.35 41.71 -6.30
CA SER A 507 -4.75 42.90 -7.05
C SER A 507 -4.27 42.85 -8.49
N HIS A 508 -3.04 42.37 -8.72
CA HIS A 508 -2.41 42.36 -10.04
C HIS A 508 -1.71 41.02 -10.28
N VAL A 509 -1.91 40.47 -11.48
CA VAL A 509 -1.18 39.29 -11.97
C VAL A 509 -0.22 39.74 -13.06
N ASN A 510 1.06 39.41 -12.91
CA ASN A 510 2.07 39.72 -13.92
C ASN A 510 1.88 38.82 -15.15
N VAL A 511 1.86 39.42 -16.34
CA VAL A 511 1.80 38.68 -17.61
C VAL A 511 3.05 38.92 -18.42
N VAL A 512 3.98 37.99 -18.33
CA VAL A 512 5.30 38.05 -18.98
C VAL A 512 5.13 37.77 -20.48
N GLY A 513 5.80 38.55 -21.34
CA GLY A 513 5.76 38.35 -22.79
C GLY A 513 4.63 39.08 -23.51
N LEU A 514 3.80 39.88 -22.82
CA LEU A 514 2.88 40.81 -23.47
C LEU A 514 3.52 42.18 -23.67
N SER A 515 3.23 42.79 -24.82
CA SER A 515 3.58 44.17 -25.14
C SER A 515 2.41 44.87 -25.84
N LEU A 516 2.44 46.21 -25.82
CA LEU A 516 1.47 47.04 -26.54
C LEU A 516 1.87 47.15 -28.02
N ARG A 517 0.90 47.04 -28.92
CA ARG A 517 1.10 47.14 -30.38
C ARG A 517 1.61 48.50 -30.83
N ASP A 518 1.36 49.55 -30.05
CA ASP A 518 1.79 50.91 -30.34
C ASP A 518 3.27 51.18 -29.97
N GLY A 519 3.97 50.17 -29.43
CA GLY A 519 5.38 50.29 -29.05
C GLY A 519 5.63 50.96 -27.71
N THR A 520 4.59 51.27 -26.93
CA THR A 520 4.75 51.81 -25.57
C THR A 520 5.48 50.80 -24.69
N TYR A 521 6.55 51.24 -24.03
CA TYR A 521 7.37 50.39 -23.17
C TYR A 521 6.80 50.31 -21.74
N GLY A 522 6.76 49.10 -21.18
CA GLY A 522 6.36 48.85 -19.79
C GLY A 522 5.81 47.44 -19.59
N THR A 523 5.78 47.00 -18.33
CA THR A 523 5.23 45.68 -17.98
C THR A 523 3.70 45.74 -17.93
N VAL A 524 3.06 44.81 -18.63
CA VAL A 524 1.61 44.65 -18.64
C VAL A 524 1.18 43.71 -17.51
N TYR A 525 0.26 44.18 -16.67
CA TYR A 525 -0.39 43.40 -15.63
C TYR A 525 -1.87 43.23 -15.95
N TYR A 526 -2.47 42.19 -15.38
CA TYR A 526 -3.92 42.05 -15.33
C TYR A 526 -4.41 42.39 -13.92
N ASP A 527 -5.25 43.41 -13.81
CA ASP A 527 -5.91 43.81 -12.57
C ASP A 527 -7.13 42.91 -12.34
N TRP A 528 -7.02 42.06 -11.33
CA TRP A 528 -8.07 41.09 -10.97
C TRP A 528 -9.29 41.73 -10.34
N VAL A 529 -9.15 42.90 -9.71
CA VAL A 529 -10.28 43.60 -9.07
C VAL A 529 -11.12 44.25 -10.15
N SER A 530 -10.47 44.95 -11.08
CA SER A 530 -11.13 45.76 -12.11
C SER A 530 -11.38 45.02 -13.43
N ASP A 531 -10.97 43.75 -13.56
CA ASP A 531 -11.10 42.93 -14.78
C ASP A 531 -10.55 43.62 -16.03
N ARG A 532 -9.32 44.15 -15.94
CA ARG A 532 -8.73 44.94 -17.03
C ARG A 532 -7.21 44.79 -17.11
N TRP A 533 -6.68 45.08 -18.28
CA TRP A 533 -5.25 45.22 -18.50
C TRP A 533 -4.76 46.58 -17.97
N VAL A 534 -3.59 46.58 -17.33
CA VAL A 534 -2.96 47.76 -16.74
C VAL A 534 -1.49 47.78 -17.12
N LEU A 535 -0.99 48.94 -17.52
CA LEU A 535 0.44 49.17 -17.74
C LEU A 535 1.07 49.76 -16.47
N GLU A 536 2.22 49.25 -16.05
CA GLU A 536 2.90 49.70 -14.82
C GLU A 536 3.14 51.21 -14.79
N THR A 537 3.61 51.74 -15.92
CA THR A 537 3.99 53.14 -16.12
C THR A 537 2.78 54.07 -16.26
N GLU A 538 1.61 53.54 -16.62
CA GLU A 538 0.38 54.30 -16.90
C GLU A 538 -0.87 53.60 -16.37
N LYS A 539 -1.03 53.53 -15.05
CA LYS A 539 -2.10 52.75 -14.40
C LYS A 539 -3.55 53.19 -14.71
N THR A 540 -3.73 54.41 -15.23
CA THR A 540 -5.04 54.97 -15.59
C THR A 540 -5.43 54.72 -17.04
N ARG A 541 -4.50 54.25 -17.87
CA ARG A 541 -4.74 53.99 -19.28
C ARG A 541 -5.66 52.78 -19.44
N GLN A 542 -6.73 52.93 -20.22
CA GLN A 542 -7.59 51.82 -20.58
C GLN A 542 -6.95 51.04 -21.73
N ILE A 543 -6.66 49.75 -21.50
CA ILE A 543 -6.02 48.86 -22.47
C ILE A 543 -6.99 47.73 -22.80
N SER A 544 -7.29 47.57 -24.08
CA SER A 544 -8.11 46.47 -24.60
C SER A 544 -7.25 45.34 -25.16
N SER A 545 -7.76 44.11 -25.19
CA SER A 545 -6.99 42.92 -25.59
C SER A 545 -6.47 42.99 -27.04
N ASP A 546 -7.16 43.69 -27.93
CA ASP A 546 -6.76 43.93 -29.33
C ASP A 546 -5.55 44.85 -29.46
N GLN A 547 -5.28 45.71 -28.47
CA GLN A 547 -4.11 46.58 -28.41
C GLN A 547 -2.85 45.85 -27.94
N LEU A 548 -2.98 44.61 -27.47
CA LEU A 548 -1.89 43.79 -26.99
C LEU A 548 -1.41 42.82 -28.07
N MET A 549 -0.13 42.48 -28.00
CA MET A 549 0.48 41.42 -28.79
C MET A 549 1.41 40.59 -27.91
N ILE A 550 1.53 39.31 -28.26
CA ILE A 550 2.54 38.45 -27.65
C ILE A 550 3.86 38.75 -28.32
N SER A 551 4.83 39.13 -27.50
CA SER A 551 6.20 39.42 -27.93
C SER A 551 6.86 38.10 -28.30
N SER A 552 7.50 38.06 -29.47
CA SER A 552 8.23 36.90 -29.99
C SER A 552 9.46 36.58 -29.16
#